data_AF-A0A0A0HJ03-F1
#
_entry.id   AF-A0A0A0HJ03-F1
#
_cell.length_a   1.000
_cell.length_b   1.000
_cell.length_c   1.000
_cell.angle_alpha   90.00
_cell.angle_beta   90.00
_cell.angle_gamma   90.00
#
_symmetry.space_group_name_H-M   'P 1'
#
loop_
_entity.id
_entity.type
_entity.pdbx_description
1 polymer ?
#
loop_
_entity_poly.entity_id
_entity_poly.type
_entity_poly.pdbx_seq_one_letter_code
_entity_poly.pdbx_strand_id
1 'polypeptide(L)'
;MHSQTFMTDTVIAHAEGRPRCASHGHVCSASAPFALLSLGARSYEIAEATGEGERLAFRAQGQQEWCALDRRIADGWIEVGSDILLLDPDVLFDFLMTHAVRTQTSQQPPYDMAFDTLGVKWSARLLQDRDGEVCFSDGTWQHARLGLKAPQDGRERAIMVLIAALPDARQRFEPHITNWARRIAQGVRVMPIM
;
A
#
# COMPACT_ATOMS: atom_id res chain seq x y z
N MET A 1 24.13 -14.23 -27.09
CA MET A 1 23.81 -15.01 -25.88
C MET A 1 22.78 -14.19 -25.11
N HIS A 2 21.51 -14.59 -25.15
CA HIS A 2 20.42 -13.88 -24.49
C HIS A 2 20.24 -14.47 -23.09
N SER A 3 20.71 -13.77 -22.07
CA SER A 3 20.43 -14.11 -20.67
C SER A 3 19.00 -13.68 -20.35
N GLN A 4 18.08 -14.64 -20.31
CA GLN A 4 16.74 -14.45 -19.75
C GLN A 4 16.89 -14.33 -18.22
N THR A 5 16.64 -13.13 -17.70
CA THR A 5 16.46 -12.91 -16.26
C THR A 5 15.14 -13.57 -15.85
N PHE A 6 15.22 -14.68 -15.12
CA PHE A 6 14.06 -15.32 -14.53
C PHE A 6 13.47 -14.41 -13.46
N MET A 7 12.32 -13.81 -13.76
CA MET A 7 11.47 -13.15 -12.78
C MET A 7 10.78 -14.25 -11.96
N THR A 8 11.15 -14.39 -10.69
CA THR A 8 10.54 -15.36 -9.76
C THR A 8 9.22 -14.82 -9.22
N ASP A 9 8.25 -14.51 -10.10
CA ASP A 9 6.87 -14.31 -9.68
C ASP A 9 6.18 -15.68 -9.66
N THR A 10 6.32 -16.37 -8.53
CA THR A 10 5.46 -17.50 -8.20
C THR A 10 4.04 -16.96 -8.09
N VAL A 11 3.21 -17.24 -9.10
CA VAL A 11 1.77 -16.97 -9.08
C VAL A 11 1.15 -17.84 -7.99
N ILE A 12 0.94 -17.26 -6.81
CA ILE A 12 0.16 -17.90 -5.76
C ILE A 12 -1.29 -17.89 -6.23
N ALA A 13 -1.90 -19.08 -6.26
CA ALA A 13 -3.30 -19.26 -6.64
C ALA A 13 -4.20 -18.31 -5.83
N HIS A 14 -5.02 -17.56 -6.57
CA HIS A 14 -5.95 -16.58 -6.04
C HIS A 14 -6.94 -17.29 -5.10
N ALA A 15 -6.93 -16.96 -3.81
CA ALA A 15 -8.15 -17.08 -3.03
C ALA A 15 -9.08 -15.98 -3.57
N GLU A 16 -10.23 -16.37 -4.12
CA GLU A 16 -11.27 -15.45 -4.53
C GLU A 16 -11.57 -14.51 -3.35
N GLY A 17 -11.51 -13.20 -3.60
CA GLY A 17 -11.67 -12.19 -2.57
C GLY A 17 -13.08 -12.29 -1.98
N ARG A 18 -13.20 -12.88 -0.80
CA ARG A 18 -14.44 -12.84 -0.02
C ARG A 18 -14.88 -11.37 0.09
N PRO A 19 -16.15 -11.04 -0.22
CA PRO A 19 -16.63 -9.68 -0.03
C PRO A 19 -16.44 -9.30 1.43
N ARG A 20 -15.65 -8.24 1.66
CA ARG A 20 -15.38 -7.73 3.00
C ARG A 20 -16.65 -7.14 3.58
N CYS A 21 -16.78 -7.24 4.89
CA CYS A 21 -17.92 -6.68 5.59
C CYS A 21 -17.81 -5.16 5.73
N ALA A 22 -18.97 -4.52 5.85
CA ALA A 22 -19.10 -3.07 5.77
C ALA A 22 -18.31 -2.29 6.84
N SER A 23 -17.96 -2.92 7.96
CA SER A 23 -17.17 -2.30 9.03
C SER A 23 -15.66 -2.30 8.77
N HIS A 24 -15.18 -3.12 7.83
CA HIS A 24 -13.75 -3.27 7.59
C HIS A 24 -13.08 -1.94 7.21
N GLY A 25 -12.02 -1.57 7.93
CA GLY A 25 -11.31 -0.30 7.72
C GLY A 25 -11.92 0.90 8.43
N HIS A 26 -13.09 0.75 9.06
CA HIS A 26 -13.73 1.84 9.80
C HIS A 26 -13.31 1.87 11.27
N VAL A 27 -13.42 3.06 11.87
CA VAL A 27 -13.22 3.26 13.30
C VAL A 27 -14.26 2.45 14.08
N CYS A 28 -13.80 1.74 15.11
CA CYS A 28 -14.65 0.88 15.95
C CYS A 28 -14.28 0.99 17.43
N SER A 29 -15.04 0.30 18.28
CA SER A 29 -14.67 0.04 19.68
C SER A 29 -14.09 -1.36 19.79
N ALA A 30 -13.11 -1.54 20.67
CA ALA A 30 -12.46 -2.84 20.88
C ALA A 30 -12.24 -3.11 22.37
N SER A 31 -12.03 -4.40 22.69
CA SER A 31 -11.64 -4.85 24.03
C SER A 31 -10.18 -4.48 24.36
N ALA A 32 -9.68 -4.95 25.51
CA ALA A 32 -8.27 -4.78 25.84
C ALA A 32 -7.40 -5.50 24.78
N PRO A 33 -6.26 -4.89 24.38
CA PRO A 33 -5.35 -5.54 23.44
C PRO A 33 -4.80 -6.84 24.03
N PHE A 34 -4.82 -7.91 23.24
CA PHE A 34 -4.33 -9.24 23.66
C PHE A 34 -3.08 -9.68 22.89
N ALA A 35 -2.74 -9.01 21.79
CA ALA A 35 -1.54 -9.31 21.01
C ALA A 35 -0.92 -8.04 20.41
N LEU A 36 0.40 -8.08 20.25
CA LEU A 36 1.18 -7.13 19.48
C LEU A 36 1.64 -7.81 18.19
N LEU A 37 1.27 -7.23 17.05
CA LEU A 37 1.62 -7.69 15.72
C LEU A 37 2.65 -6.74 15.11
N SER A 38 3.78 -7.25 14.65
CA SER A 38 4.82 -6.46 13.99
C SER A 38 5.04 -6.86 12.53
N LEU A 39 5.18 -5.86 11.67
CA LEU A 39 5.48 -5.98 10.25
C LEU A 39 6.63 -5.03 9.90
N GLY A 40 7.82 -5.60 9.66
CA GLY A 40 9.04 -4.81 9.55
C GLY A 40 9.30 -4.02 10.84
N ALA A 41 9.35 -2.70 10.74
CA ALA A 41 9.53 -1.80 11.89
C ALA A 41 8.21 -1.29 12.49
N ARG A 42 7.07 -1.55 11.85
CA ARG A 42 5.75 -1.11 12.34
C ARG A 42 5.19 -2.14 13.31
N SER A 43 4.53 -1.66 14.37
CA SER A 43 3.88 -2.49 15.37
C SER A 43 2.44 -2.03 15.61
N TYR A 44 1.56 -3.00 15.75
CA TYR A 44 0.12 -2.82 15.87
C TYR A 44 -0.40 -3.63 17.05
N GLU A 45 -1.25 -3.02 17.86
CA GLU A 45 -1.98 -3.73 18.91
C GLU A 45 -3.24 -4.34 18.29
N ILE A 46 -3.57 -5.56 18.73
CA ILE A 46 -4.72 -6.34 18.25
C ILE A 46 -5.66 -6.62 19.42
N ALA A 47 -6.95 -6.41 19.18
CA ALA A 47 -8.03 -6.66 20.14
C ALA A 47 -9.24 -7.30 19.44
N GLU A 48 -10.22 -7.74 20.21
CA GLU A 48 -11.53 -8.14 19.66
C GLU A 48 -12.39 -6.89 19.45
N ALA A 49 -13.04 -6.81 18.28
CA ALA A 49 -13.96 -5.72 17.95
C ALA A 49 -15.28 -5.90 18.72
N THR A 50 -15.67 -4.88 19.48
CA THR A 50 -16.87 -4.93 20.32
C THR A 50 -18.13 -4.95 19.46
N GLY A 51 -18.99 -5.95 19.66
CA GLY A 51 -20.28 -6.06 18.97
C GLY A 51 -20.20 -6.60 17.54
N GLU A 52 -19.01 -7.00 17.07
CA GLU A 52 -18.79 -7.54 15.72
C GLU A 52 -18.50 -9.06 15.70
N GLY A 53 -18.87 -9.77 16.77
CA GLY A 53 -18.59 -11.20 16.94
C GLY A 53 -17.08 -11.44 17.19
N GLU A 54 -16.56 -12.57 16.70
CA GLU A 54 -15.14 -12.96 16.85
C GLU A 54 -14.17 -12.17 15.95
N ARG A 55 -14.55 -10.96 15.54
CA ARG A 55 -13.73 -10.14 14.65
C ARG A 55 -12.67 -9.39 15.39
N LEU A 56 -11.60 -9.09 14.67
CA LEU A 56 -10.46 -8.37 15.19
C LEU A 56 -10.58 -6.87 14.91
N ALA A 57 -9.95 -6.09 15.77
CA ALA A 57 -9.61 -4.71 15.54
C ALA A 57 -8.11 -4.53 15.72
N PHE A 58 -7.54 -3.52 15.05
CA PHE A 58 -6.14 -3.15 15.22
C PHE A 58 -5.99 -1.65 15.41
N ARG A 59 -4.85 -1.25 15.98
CA ARG A 59 -4.38 0.14 15.96
C ARG A 59 -2.86 0.15 15.91
N ALA A 60 -2.26 1.21 15.36
CA ALA A 60 -0.82 1.39 15.50
C ALA A 60 -0.46 1.58 16.98
N GLN A 61 0.67 1.02 17.42
CA GLN A 61 1.08 1.10 18.82
C GLN A 61 1.14 2.55 19.31
N GLY A 62 0.50 2.83 20.44
CA GLY A 62 0.41 4.18 21.03
C GLY A 62 -0.67 5.09 20.42
N GLN A 63 -1.38 4.65 19.38
CA GLN A 63 -2.56 5.37 18.88
C GLN A 63 -3.81 5.04 19.71
N GLN A 64 -4.81 5.92 19.65
CA GLN A 64 -6.06 5.77 20.40
C GLN A 64 -7.11 5.00 19.59
N GLU A 65 -7.23 5.32 18.30
CA GLU A 65 -8.33 4.84 17.45
C GLU A 65 -8.11 3.40 16.99
N TRP A 66 -9.16 2.59 17.16
CA TRP A 66 -9.22 1.21 16.68
C TRP A 66 -9.86 1.16 15.30
N CYS A 67 -9.31 0.33 14.42
CA CYS A 67 -9.80 0.06 13.07
C CYS A 67 -10.26 -1.40 12.96
N ALA A 68 -11.48 -1.62 12.47
CA ALA A 68 -12.07 -2.96 12.39
C ALA A 68 -11.49 -3.79 11.23
N LEU A 69 -11.29 -5.08 11.48
CA LEU A 69 -10.87 -6.07 10.49
C LEU A 69 -12.01 -7.06 10.23
N ASP A 70 -12.29 -7.36 8.97
CA ASP A 70 -13.15 -8.50 8.64
C ASP A 70 -12.34 -9.79 8.65
N ARG A 71 -11.68 -10.04 9.79
CA ARG A 71 -10.80 -11.17 10.05
C ARG A 71 -11.01 -11.67 11.46
N ARG A 72 -10.81 -12.97 11.63
CA ARG A 72 -10.74 -13.69 12.90
C ARG A 72 -9.35 -14.26 13.07
N ILE A 73 -9.01 -14.67 14.29
CA ILE A 73 -7.74 -15.37 14.56
C ILE A 73 -7.60 -16.62 13.67
N ALA A 74 -8.71 -17.34 13.45
CA ALA A 74 -8.75 -18.55 12.63
C ALA A 74 -8.39 -18.32 11.14
N ASP A 75 -8.50 -17.09 10.64
CA ASP A 75 -8.10 -16.75 9.26
C ASP A 75 -6.56 -16.70 9.10
N GLY A 76 -5.83 -16.69 10.22
CA GLY A 76 -4.38 -16.72 10.26
C GLY A 76 -3.73 -15.33 10.23
N TRP A 77 -2.58 -15.22 10.91
CA TRP A 77 -1.89 -13.95 11.13
C TRP A 77 -1.34 -13.30 9.85
N ILE A 78 -1.06 -14.08 8.81
CA ILE A 78 -0.62 -13.55 7.52
C ILE A 78 -1.76 -12.76 6.86
N GLU A 79 -2.99 -13.28 6.88
CA GLU A 79 -4.14 -12.58 6.31
C GLU A 79 -4.53 -11.34 7.14
N VAL A 80 -4.44 -11.44 8.47
CA VAL A 80 -4.60 -10.29 9.38
C VAL A 80 -3.57 -9.21 9.08
N GLY A 81 -2.28 -9.56 9.01
CA GLY A 81 -1.21 -8.61 8.72
C GLY A 81 -1.32 -8.00 7.33
N SER A 82 -1.72 -8.78 6.33
CA SER A 82 -1.95 -8.29 4.97
C SER A 82 -3.08 -7.26 4.92
N ASP A 83 -4.19 -7.51 5.63
CA ASP A 83 -5.31 -6.57 5.69
C ASP A 83 -4.93 -5.28 6.42
N ILE A 84 -4.17 -5.37 7.51
CA ILE A 84 -3.62 -4.21 8.23
C ILE A 84 -2.76 -3.35 7.28
N LEU A 85 -1.84 -3.97 6.53
CA LEU A 85 -1.03 -3.24 5.55
C LEU A 85 -1.89 -2.58 4.49
N LEU A 86 -2.89 -3.27 3.97
CA LEU A 86 -3.76 -2.75 2.92
C LEU A 86 -4.67 -1.61 3.40
N LEU A 87 -4.88 -1.46 4.70
CA LEU A 87 -5.60 -0.35 5.33
C LEU A 87 -4.68 0.81 5.74
N ASP A 88 -3.36 0.61 5.70
CA ASP A 88 -2.39 1.69 5.94
C ASP A 88 -2.52 2.75 4.83
N PRO A 89 -2.73 4.04 5.16
CA PRO A 89 -2.81 5.10 4.17
C PRO A 89 -1.59 5.20 3.25
N ASP A 90 -0.42 4.81 3.75
CA ASP A 90 0.85 4.91 3.02
C ASP A 90 1.16 3.67 2.17
N VAL A 91 0.29 2.64 2.17
CA VAL A 91 0.55 1.34 1.51
C VAL A 91 0.86 1.47 0.02
N LEU A 92 0.18 2.38 -0.68
CA LEU A 92 0.41 2.60 -2.10
C LEU A 92 1.77 3.25 -2.35
N PHE A 93 2.18 4.17 -1.48
CA PHE A 93 3.50 4.79 -1.53
C PHE A 93 4.59 3.73 -1.32
N ASP A 94 4.47 2.92 -0.26
CA ASP A 94 5.44 1.85 0.06
C ASP A 94 5.55 0.81 -1.07
N PHE A 95 4.40 0.43 -1.65
CA PHE A 95 4.35 -0.47 -2.80
C PHE A 95 5.10 0.12 -4.01
N LEU A 96 4.83 1.38 -4.35
CA LEU A 96 5.46 2.06 -5.49
C LEU A 96 6.96 2.31 -5.27
N MET A 97 7.36 2.66 -4.05
CA MET A 97 8.78 2.80 -3.70
C MET A 97 9.57 1.51 -3.92
N THR A 98 8.92 0.37 -3.73
CA THR A 98 9.52 -0.95 -3.94
C THR A 98 9.52 -1.37 -5.42
N HIS A 99 8.45 -1.10 -6.18
CA HIS A 99 8.25 -1.71 -7.51
C HIS A 99 8.30 -0.74 -8.69
N ALA A 100 8.19 0.57 -8.50
CA ALA A 100 8.22 1.52 -9.60
C ALA A 100 9.63 1.68 -10.15
N VAL A 101 9.90 1.02 -11.27
CA VAL A 101 11.18 1.09 -11.97
C VAL A 101 11.12 2.25 -12.96
N ARG A 102 12.04 3.21 -12.81
CA ARG A 102 12.18 4.29 -13.79
C ARG A 102 12.80 3.73 -15.07
N THR A 103 12.03 3.75 -16.15
CA THR A 103 12.43 3.21 -17.46
C THR A 103 13.05 4.26 -18.36
N GLN A 104 12.66 5.52 -18.21
CA GLN A 104 13.17 6.63 -19.01
C GLN A 104 13.14 7.95 -18.24
N THR A 105 14.08 8.83 -18.57
CA THR A 105 14.05 10.26 -18.19
C THR A 105 14.36 11.08 -19.43
N SER A 106 13.46 12.00 -19.79
CA SER A 106 13.71 12.96 -20.87
C SER A 106 14.85 13.89 -20.50
N GLN A 107 15.77 14.11 -21.45
CA GLN A 107 16.88 15.05 -21.30
C GLN A 107 16.51 16.48 -21.75
N GLN A 108 15.30 16.65 -22.27
CA GLN A 108 14.77 17.94 -22.72
C GLN A 108 13.53 18.32 -21.91
N PRO A 109 13.30 19.62 -21.66
CA PRO A 109 12.06 20.09 -21.06
C PRO A 109 10.84 19.54 -21.82
N PRO A 110 9.79 19.08 -21.11
CA PRO A 110 9.54 19.24 -19.68
C PRO A 110 10.14 18.17 -18.73
N TYR A 111 11.20 17.45 -19.14
CA TYR A 111 11.94 16.47 -18.32
C TYR A 111 11.07 15.33 -17.74
N ASP A 112 10.19 14.78 -18.58
CA ASP A 112 9.29 13.70 -18.21
C ASP A 112 10.05 12.45 -17.75
N MET A 113 9.53 11.81 -16.71
CA MET A 113 10.00 10.55 -16.15
C MET A 113 8.97 9.46 -16.47
N ALA A 114 9.41 8.35 -17.06
CA ALA A 114 8.56 7.19 -17.31
C ALA A 114 8.88 6.07 -16.32
N PHE A 115 7.85 5.37 -15.88
CA PHE A 115 7.91 4.29 -14.91
C PHE A 115 7.15 3.07 -15.44
N ASP A 116 7.67 1.89 -15.07
CA ASP A 116 6.98 0.62 -15.20
C ASP A 116 6.88 0.01 -13.79
N THR A 117 5.64 -0.27 -13.37
CA THR A 117 5.34 -0.92 -12.11
C THR A 117 4.63 -2.23 -12.42
N LEU A 118 5.41 -3.31 -12.56
CA LEU A 118 4.92 -4.66 -12.83
C LEU A 118 4.01 -4.73 -14.07
N GLY A 119 4.37 -4.02 -15.14
CA GLY A 119 3.62 -3.94 -16.40
C GLY A 119 2.68 -2.74 -16.49
N VAL A 120 2.42 -2.04 -15.38
CA VAL A 120 1.62 -0.80 -15.38
C VAL A 120 2.53 0.38 -15.67
N LYS A 121 2.34 0.98 -16.84
CA LYS A 121 3.14 2.12 -17.31
C LYS A 121 2.50 3.45 -16.95
N TRP A 122 3.31 4.34 -16.37
CA TRP A 122 2.89 5.69 -16.02
C TRP A 122 4.05 6.66 -16.16
N SER A 123 3.71 7.92 -16.35
CA SER A 123 4.66 9.00 -16.52
C SER A 123 4.38 10.10 -15.52
N ALA A 124 5.45 10.78 -15.11
CA ALA A 124 5.38 11.95 -14.25
C ALA A 124 6.20 13.08 -14.85
N ARG A 125 5.69 14.30 -14.67
CA ARG A 125 6.37 15.54 -14.99
C ARG A 125 6.48 16.35 -13.71
N LEU A 126 7.70 16.61 -13.28
CA LEU A 126 7.93 17.43 -12.10
C LEU A 126 8.02 18.89 -12.54
N LEU A 127 7.10 19.71 -12.05
CA LEU A 127 7.06 21.13 -12.33
C LEU A 127 7.84 21.90 -11.23
N GLN A 128 7.98 23.21 -11.47
CA GLN A 128 8.48 24.14 -10.45
C GLN A 128 7.51 24.23 -9.26
N ASP A 129 7.96 24.82 -8.16
CA ASP A 129 7.13 25.08 -6.96
C ASP A 129 6.47 23.85 -6.32
N ARG A 130 7.04 22.66 -6.53
CA ARG A 130 6.59 21.39 -5.92
C ARG A 130 5.24 20.91 -6.45
N ASP A 131 4.93 21.35 -7.66
CA ASP A 131 3.84 20.85 -8.47
C ASP A 131 4.33 19.69 -9.35
N GLY A 132 3.39 18.91 -9.86
CA GLY A 132 3.68 17.92 -10.89
C GLY A 132 2.43 17.47 -11.61
N GLU A 133 2.65 16.82 -12.73
CA GLU A 133 1.61 16.17 -13.52
C GLU A 133 1.92 14.68 -13.64
N VAL A 134 0.89 13.86 -13.74
CA VAL A 134 1.02 12.42 -13.99
C VAL A 134 0.02 11.95 -15.03
N CYS A 135 0.36 10.90 -15.76
CA CYS A 135 -0.60 10.16 -16.55
C CYS A 135 -0.25 8.67 -16.56
N PHE A 136 -1.25 7.83 -16.71
CA PHE A 136 -1.04 6.46 -17.21
C PHE A 136 -0.97 6.52 -18.73
N SER A 137 -0.13 5.69 -19.35
CA SER A 137 0.02 5.44 -20.80
C SER A 137 -0.47 6.53 -21.78
N ASP A 138 -1.79 6.60 -22.01
CA ASP A 138 -2.54 7.40 -22.98
C ASP A 138 -3.56 8.36 -22.34
N GLY A 139 -3.57 8.40 -21.01
CA GLY A 139 -4.48 9.22 -20.23
C GLY A 139 -4.13 10.70 -20.26
N THR A 140 -5.10 11.51 -19.88
CA THR A 140 -4.90 12.94 -19.65
C THR A 140 -3.92 13.15 -18.50
N TRP A 141 -2.99 14.09 -18.68
CA TRP A 141 -2.14 14.56 -17.59
C TRP A 141 -2.97 15.18 -16.48
N GLN A 142 -2.80 14.69 -15.26
CA GLN A 142 -3.48 15.17 -14.07
C GLN A 142 -2.49 15.84 -13.16
N HIS A 143 -2.87 17.02 -12.69
CA HIS A 143 -2.02 17.88 -11.89
C HIS A 143 -2.27 17.68 -10.39
N ALA A 144 -1.20 17.69 -9.61
CA ALA A 144 -1.27 17.77 -8.16
C ALA A 144 -0.20 18.70 -7.59
N ARG A 145 -0.53 19.29 -6.43
CA ARG A 145 0.36 20.13 -5.62
C ARG A 145 0.74 19.40 -4.35
N LEU A 146 2.04 19.16 -4.14
CA LEU A 146 2.52 18.43 -2.97
C LEU A 146 2.79 19.33 -1.75
N GLY A 147 2.83 20.65 -1.96
CA GLY A 147 3.03 21.62 -0.91
C GLY A 147 4.43 21.59 -0.27
N LEU A 148 4.55 22.21 0.92
CA LEU A 148 5.85 22.50 1.53
C LEU A 148 6.61 21.28 2.06
N LYS A 149 5.98 20.12 2.14
CA LYS A 149 6.60 18.88 2.63
C LYS A 149 7.00 17.92 1.51
N ALA A 150 6.92 18.35 0.24
CA ALA A 150 7.34 17.54 -0.88
C ALA A 150 8.81 17.07 -0.73
N PRO A 151 9.11 15.78 -0.96
CA PRO A 151 10.47 15.25 -0.95
C PRO A 151 11.39 15.99 -1.92
N GLN A 152 12.69 15.91 -1.71
CA GLN A 152 13.65 16.46 -2.67
C GLN A 152 13.97 15.46 -3.79
N ASP A 153 13.90 14.16 -3.49
CA ASP A 153 14.15 13.10 -4.47
C ASP A 153 13.07 13.11 -5.56
N GLY A 154 13.50 13.06 -6.83
CA GLY A 154 12.60 13.15 -7.97
C GLY A 154 11.68 11.93 -8.11
N ARG A 155 12.15 10.73 -7.75
CA ARG A 155 11.33 9.51 -7.81
C ARG A 155 10.27 9.52 -6.72
N GLU A 156 10.65 9.85 -5.49
CA GLU A 156 9.70 9.99 -4.37
C GLU A 156 8.64 11.05 -4.68
N ARG A 157 9.05 12.21 -5.20
CA ARG A 157 8.10 13.24 -5.67
C ARG A 157 7.15 12.71 -6.74
N ALA A 158 7.66 12.05 -7.76
CA ALA A 158 6.82 11.53 -8.85
C ALA A 158 5.75 10.56 -8.32
N ILE A 159 6.12 9.69 -7.38
CA ILE A 159 5.19 8.77 -6.71
C ILE A 159 4.14 9.57 -5.92
N MET A 160 4.54 10.58 -5.15
CA MET A 160 3.59 11.41 -4.41
C MET A 160 2.63 12.17 -5.32
N VAL A 161 3.10 12.69 -6.47
CA VAL A 161 2.22 13.34 -7.46
C VAL A 161 1.21 12.33 -7.99
N LEU A 162 1.62 11.09 -8.27
CA LEU A 162 0.70 10.04 -8.72
C LEU A 162 -0.42 9.80 -7.72
N ILE A 163 -0.06 9.61 -6.46
CA ILE A 163 -1.02 9.35 -5.37
C ILE A 163 -1.95 10.54 -5.16
N ALA A 164 -1.43 11.76 -5.22
CA ALA A 164 -2.21 12.98 -4.98
C ALA A 164 -3.12 13.35 -6.16
N ALA A 165 -2.69 13.13 -7.40
CA ALA A 165 -3.46 13.48 -8.59
C ALA A 165 -4.55 12.47 -8.93
N LEU A 166 -4.33 11.18 -8.60
CA LEU A 166 -5.19 10.07 -9.02
C LEU A 166 -5.67 9.25 -7.80
N PRO A 167 -6.81 9.62 -7.18
CA PRO A 167 -7.34 8.92 -6.01
C PRO A 167 -7.66 7.43 -6.26
N ASP A 168 -7.92 7.05 -7.51
CA ASP A 168 -8.20 5.68 -7.95
C ASP A 168 -6.94 4.92 -8.40
N ALA A 169 -5.74 5.53 -8.31
CA ALA A 169 -4.49 4.93 -8.79
C ALA A 169 -4.24 3.52 -8.22
N ARG A 170 -4.62 3.28 -6.96
CA ARG A 170 -4.49 1.96 -6.32
C ARG A 170 -5.13 0.85 -7.15
N GLN A 171 -6.30 1.08 -7.74
CA GLN A 171 -7.04 0.07 -8.50
C GLN A 171 -6.27 -0.39 -9.73
N ARG A 172 -5.43 0.49 -10.32
CA ARG A 172 -4.58 0.19 -11.47
C ARG A 172 -3.48 -0.82 -11.14
N PHE A 173 -3.11 -0.94 -9.87
CA PHE A 173 -2.05 -1.83 -9.40
C PHE A 173 -2.58 -3.12 -8.74
N GLU A 174 -3.90 -3.34 -8.72
CA GLU A 174 -4.45 -4.63 -8.34
C GLU A 174 -4.26 -5.66 -9.49
N PRO A 175 -4.02 -6.94 -9.18
CA PRO A 175 -3.90 -7.55 -7.85
C PRO A 175 -2.49 -7.45 -7.23
N HIS A 176 -1.54 -6.75 -7.88
CA HIS A 176 -0.13 -6.75 -7.48
C HIS A 176 0.09 -6.19 -6.07
N ILE A 177 -0.60 -5.11 -5.70
CA ILE A 177 -0.49 -4.53 -4.35
C ILE A 177 -1.04 -5.48 -3.29
N THR A 178 -2.16 -6.16 -3.53
CA THR A 178 -2.71 -7.18 -2.62
C THR A 178 -1.75 -8.36 -2.46
N ASN A 179 -1.20 -8.86 -3.57
CA ASN A 179 -0.23 -9.96 -3.52
C ASN A 179 1.07 -9.56 -2.81
N TRP A 180 1.54 -8.33 -3.03
CA TRP A 180 2.68 -7.78 -2.33
C TRP A 180 2.42 -7.67 -0.82
N ALA A 181 1.29 -7.10 -0.40
CA ALA A 181 0.94 -6.97 1.02
C ALA A 181 0.93 -8.34 1.72
N ARG A 182 0.36 -9.37 1.07
CA ARG A 182 0.40 -10.75 1.56
C ARG A 182 1.83 -11.28 1.67
N ARG A 183 2.70 -11.02 0.68
CA ARG A 183 4.13 -11.41 0.73
C ARG A 183 4.86 -10.74 1.89
N ILE A 184 4.65 -9.45 2.13
CA ILE A 184 5.22 -8.75 3.29
C ILE A 184 4.70 -9.34 4.60
N ALA A 185 3.40 -9.65 4.67
CA ALA A 185 2.78 -10.25 5.85
C ALA A 185 3.28 -11.67 6.17
N GLN A 186 4.00 -12.35 5.26
CA GLN A 186 4.71 -13.59 5.61
C GLN A 186 5.78 -13.37 6.69
N GLY A 187 6.30 -12.15 6.82
CA GLY A 187 7.25 -11.76 7.87
C GLY A 187 6.60 -11.35 9.19
N VAL A 188 5.29 -11.56 9.37
CA VAL A 188 4.57 -11.17 10.58
C VAL A 188 5.14 -11.82 11.83
N ARG A 189 5.30 -11.02 12.88
CA ARG A 189 5.63 -11.51 14.23
C ARG A 189 4.47 -11.15 15.16
N VAL A 190 4.09 -12.10 16.02
CA VAL A 190 2.99 -11.90 16.96
C VAL A 190 3.49 -12.23 18.36
N MET A 191 3.30 -11.30 19.29
CA MET A 191 3.64 -11.45 20.70
C MET A 191 2.38 -11.30 21.54
N PRO A 192 2.07 -12.24 22.44
CA PRO A 192 0.97 -12.06 23.40
C PRO A 192 1.23 -10.86 24.31
N ILE A 193 0.18 -10.12 24.65
CA ILE A 193 0.21 -9.11 25.71
C ILE A 193 -0.33 -9.79 26.97
N MET A 194 0.50 -9.83 28.02
CA MET A 194 0.16 -10.36 29.34
C MET A 194 -0.21 -9.24 30.30
#